data_AF-A0A1W9SHL4-F1
#
_entry.id   AF-A0A1W9SHL4-F1
#
_cell.length_a   1.000
_cell.length_b   1.000
_cell.length_c   1.000
_cell.angle_alpha   90.00
_cell.angle_beta   90.00
_cell.angle_gamma   90.00
#
_symmetry.space_group_name_H-M   'P 1'
#
loop_
_entity.id
_entity.type
_entity.pdbx_description
1 polymer ?
#
loop_
_entity_poly.entity_id
_entity_poly.type
_entity_poly.pdbx_seq_one_letter_code
_entity_poly.pdbx_strand_id
1 'polypeptide(L)'
;MKKYIENLRKKLHKANFDYYVNNKSEISDFEFDNLMKELIELEKKHTDFYDENSPSMRIGSDINKDFKQIKHNNKMFSLGNTYSKEELIDFDNRIKKLLHEEKCYRKCQNDKNHSYGFRWK
;
A
#
# COMPACT_ATOMS: atom_id res chain seq x y z
N MET A 1 -23.87 9.55 8.95
CA MET A 1 -22.82 8.50 8.97
C MET A 1 -22.82 7.62 7.73
N LYS A 2 -23.88 6.85 7.42
CA LYS A 2 -23.95 5.99 6.22
C LYS A 2 -23.52 6.68 4.91
N LYS A 3 -24.09 7.86 4.62
CA LYS A 3 -23.77 8.67 3.42
C LYS A 3 -22.29 9.06 3.33
N TYR A 4 -21.61 9.23 4.47
CA TYR A 4 -20.20 9.59 4.52
C TYR A 4 -19.31 8.41 4.13
N ILE A 5 -19.56 7.23 4.72
CA ILE A 5 -18.86 5.98 4.39
C ILE A 5 -19.06 5.64 2.92
N GLU A 6 -20.28 5.73 2.40
CA GLU A 6 -20.57 5.51 0.97
C GLU A 6 -19.79 6.47 0.06
N ASN A 7 -19.62 7.73 0.47
CA ASN A 7 -18.86 8.70 -0.30
C ASN A 7 -17.35 8.38 -0.29
N LEU A 8 -16.80 7.99 0.87
CA LEU A 8 -15.42 7.51 1.00
C LEU A 8 -15.16 6.29 0.11
N ARG A 9 -16.06 5.30 0.15
CA ARG A 9 -15.97 4.12 -0.74
C ARG A 9 -15.95 4.51 -2.20
N LYS A 10 -16.86 5.38 -2.64
CA LYS A 10 -16.91 5.86 -4.04
C LYS A 10 -15.62 6.54 -4.46
N LYS A 11 -15.05 7.42 -3.62
CA LYS A 11 -13.77 8.09 -3.90
C LYS A 11 -12.63 7.08 -4.04
N LEU A 12 -12.51 6.14 -3.10
CA LEU A 12 -11.46 5.12 -3.12
C LEU A 12 -11.60 4.16 -4.31
N HIS A 13 -12.83 3.78 -4.70
CA HIS A 13 -13.06 3.00 -5.91
C HIS A 13 -12.64 3.75 -7.17
N LYS A 14 -12.99 5.04 -7.29
CA LYS A 14 -12.58 5.87 -8.42
C LYS A 14 -11.05 5.94 -8.48
N ALA A 15 -10.39 6.27 -7.37
CA ALA A 15 -8.92 6.35 -7.31
C ALA A 15 -8.25 5.01 -7.68
N ASN A 16 -8.76 3.88 -7.19
CA ASN A 16 -8.26 2.56 -7.57
C ASN A 16 -8.43 2.28 -9.07
N PHE A 17 -9.61 2.57 -9.62
CA PHE A 17 -9.86 2.39 -11.06
C PHE A 17 -8.91 3.27 -11.89
N ASP A 18 -8.76 4.52 -11.51
CA ASP A 18 -7.90 5.47 -12.20
C ASP A 18 -6.41 5.09 -12.12
N TYR A 19 -5.98 4.53 -10.98
CA TYR A 19 -4.63 4.01 -10.80
C TYR A 19 -4.38 2.75 -11.64
N TYR A 20 -5.19 1.70 -11.48
CA TYR A 20 -4.93 0.39 -12.08
C TYR A 20 -5.35 0.28 -13.56
N VAL A 21 -6.39 1.03 -13.99
CA VAL A 21 -6.95 0.93 -15.35
C VAL A 21 -6.49 2.09 -16.21
N ASN A 22 -6.59 3.32 -15.70
CA ASN A 22 -6.30 4.51 -16.50
C ASN A 22 -4.84 4.98 -16.40
N ASN A 23 -4.04 4.43 -15.49
CA ASN A 23 -2.69 4.92 -15.14
C ASN A 23 -2.66 6.45 -14.88
N LYS A 24 -3.73 6.99 -14.30
CA LYS A 24 -3.94 8.43 -14.08
C LYS A 24 -4.65 8.67 -12.77
N SER A 25 -3.98 8.43 -11.64
CA SER A 25 -4.55 8.76 -10.33
C SER A 25 -4.61 10.28 -10.13
N GLU A 26 -5.80 10.80 -9.80
CA GLU A 26 -6.00 12.21 -9.45
C GLU A 26 -5.47 12.57 -8.05
N ILE A 27 -5.33 11.57 -7.18
CA ILE A 27 -4.88 11.75 -5.79
C ILE A 27 -3.52 11.10 -5.56
N SER A 28 -2.75 11.67 -4.64
CA SER A 28 -1.45 11.11 -4.24
C SER A 28 -1.60 9.82 -3.43
N ASP A 29 -0.55 8.98 -3.44
CA ASP A 29 -0.51 7.75 -2.64
C ASP A 29 -0.77 8.04 -1.14
N PHE A 30 -0.20 9.13 -0.62
CA PHE A 30 -0.40 9.54 0.77
C PHE A 30 -1.87 9.88 1.09
N GLU A 31 -2.55 10.61 0.21
CA GLU A 31 -3.96 10.92 0.37
C GLU A 31 -4.82 9.66 0.29
N PHE A 32 -4.52 8.78 -0.67
CA PHE A 32 -5.21 7.49 -0.80
C PHE A 32 -5.07 6.66 0.49
N ASP A 33 -3.86 6.54 1.02
CA ASP A 33 -3.59 5.79 2.24
C ASP A 33 -4.32 6.36 3.45
N ASN A 34 -4.43 7.68 3.57
CA ASN A 34 -5.17 8.33 4.65
C ASN A 34 -6.68 8.10 4.54
N LEU A 35 -7.26 8.24 3.34
CA LEU A 35 -8.67 7.95 3.10
C LEU A 35 -8.98 6.47 3.36
N MET A 36 -8.07 5.57 3.00
CA MET A 36 -8.21 4.13 3.27
C MET A 36 -8.16 3.83 4.77
N LYS A 37 -7.21 4.42 5.50
CA LYS A 37 -7.14 4.30 6.98
C LYS A 37 -8.42 4.79 7.63
N GLU A 38 -8.93 5.94 7.22
CA GLU A 38 -10.18 6.51 7.73
C GLU A 38 -11.37 5.56 7.48
N LEU A 39 -11.50 5.03 6.26
CA LEU A 39 -12.55 4.06 5.94
C LEU A 39 -12.47 2.82 6.84
N ILE A 40 -11.27 2.25 7.01
CA ILE A 40 -11.05 1.08 7.87
C ILE A 40 -11.43 1.38 9.32
N GLU A 41 -11.06 2.55 9.85
CA GLU A 41 -11.42 2.92 11.23
C GLU A 41 -12.94 3.08 11.41
N LEU A 42 -13.62 3.67 10.43
CA LEU A 42 -15.06 3.85 10.47
C LEU A 42 -15.81 2.53 10.40
N GLU A 43 -15.38 1.61 9.53
CA GLU A 43 -15.97 0.27 9.41
C GLU A 43 -15.71 -0.59 10.65
N LYS A 44 -14.55 -0.44 11.30
CA LYS A 44 -14.28 -1.08 12.58
C LYS A 44 -15.16 -0.56 13.71
N LYS A 45 -15.40 0.76 13.75
CA LYS A 45 -16.25 1.40 14.78
C LYS A 45 -17.74 1.14 14.54
N HIS A 46 -18.13 0.87 13.30
CA HIS A 46 -19.51 0.65 12.90
C HIS A 46 -19.65 -0.63 12.06
N THR A 47 -19.70 -1.77 12.75
CA THR A 47 -19.83 -3.09 12.13
C THR A 47 -21.09 -3.24 11.27
N ASP A 48 -22.14 -2.47 11.56
CA ASP A 48 -23.39 -2.45 10.78
C ASP A 48 -23.19 -1.94 9.33
N PHE A 49 -22.08 -1.26 9.05
CA PHE A 49 -21.73 -0.80 7.72
C PHE A 49 -20.73 -1.72 7.02
N TYR A 50 -20.39 -2.88 7.58
CA TYR A 50 -19.54 -3.85 6.89
C TYR A 50 -20.09 -4.19 5.49
N ASP A 51 -19.21 -4.27 4.50
CA ASP A 51 -19.54 -4.56 3.11
C ASP A 51 -18.38 -5.31 2.45
N GLU A 52 -18.66 -6.49 1.92
CA GLU A 52 -17.69 -7.35 1.24
C GLU A 52 -17.10 -6.69 -0.01
N ASN A 53 -17.83 -5.75 -0.62
CA ASN A 53 -17.35 -5.01 -1.79
C ASN A 53 -16.56 -3.74 -1.44
N SER A 54 -16.39 -3.44 -0.14
CA SER A 54 -15.66 -2.26 0.29
C SER A 54 -14.20 -2.28 -0.18
N PRO A 55 -13.61 -1.13 -0.57
CA PRO A 55 -12.19 -1.04 -0.91
C PRO A 55 -11.25 -1.56 0.17
N SER A 56 -11.66 -1.50 1.44
CA SER A 56 -10.89 -2.00 2.60
C SER A 56 -10.79 -3.53 2.65
N MET A 57 -11.74 -4.24 2.04
CA MET A 57 -11.83 -5.70 2.03
C MET A 57 -11.13 -6.32 0.81
N ARG A 58 -10.91 -5.54 -0.24
CA ARG A 58 -10.25 -5.99 -1.47
C ARG A 58 -8.73 -5.88 -1.34
N ILE A 59 -8.07 -6.97 -0.96
CA ILE A 59 -6.61 -7.11 -1.02
C ILE A 59 -6.26 -7.91 -2.27
N GLY A 60 -5.81 -7.23 -3.32
CA GLY A 60 -5.52 -7.87 -4.60
C GLY A 60 -6.80 -8.26 -5.33
N SER A 61 -6.81 -8.09 -6.65
CA SER A 61 -7.93 -8.50 -7.48
C SER A 61 -8.13 -10.02 -7.38
N ASP A 62 -9.23 -10.46 -6.75
CA ASP A 62 -9.80 -11.82 -6.89
C ASP A 62 -10.36 -12.03 -8.31
N ILE A 63 -9.53 -11.80 -9.34
CA ILE A 63 -9.89 -12.07 -10.72
C ILE A 63 -9.17 -13.35 -11.12
N ASN A 64 -9.95 -14.43 -11.11
CA ASN A 64 -9.68 -15.81 -11.52
C ASN A 64 -8.93 -16.72 -10.52
N LYS A 65 -9.73 -17.60 -9.88
CA LYS A 65 -9.27 -18.87 -9.27
C LYS A 65 -8.74 -19.88 -10.30
N ASP A 66 -8.73 -19.54 -11.58
CA ASP A 66 -8.20 -20.38 -12.66
C ASP A 66 -6.68 -20.54 -12.59
N PHE A 67 -5.99 -19.66 -11.87
CA PHE A 67 -4.55 -19.74 -11.70
C PHE A 67 -4.17 -20.75 -10.60
N LYS A 68 -3.36 -21.74 -10.98
CA LYS A 68 -2.74 -22.67 -10.03
C LYS A 68 -1.80 -21.88 -9.10
N GLN A 69 -2.13 -21.81 -7.82
CA GLN A 69 -1.27 -21.19 -6.82
C GLN A 69 0.01 -22.01 -6.64
N ILE A 70 1.17 -21.34 -6.71
CA ILE A 70 2.48 -21.95 -6.49
C ILE A 70 3.07 -21.34 -5.23
N LYS A 71 3.54 -22.18 -4.31
CA LYS A 71 4.21 -21.73 -3.10
C LYS A 71 5.60 -21.20 -3.46
N HIS A 72 5.91 -19.96 -3.09
CA HIS A 72 7.24 -19.42 -3.24
C HIS A 72 8.23 -20.18 -2.34
N ASN A 73 9.40 -20.51 -2.89
CA ASN A 73 10.46 -21.22 -2.15
C ASN A 73 10.95 -20.43 -0.94
N ASN A 74 10.96 -19.10 -1.06
CA ASN A 74 11.36 -18.17 0.00
C ASN A 74 10.18 -17.28 0.39
N LYS A 75 10.20 -16.76 1.62
CA LYS A 75 9.21 -15.77 2.07
C LYS A 75 9.37 -14.50 1.25
N MET A 76 8.27 -14.00 0.70
CA MET A 76 8.21 -12.66 0.11
C MET A 76 7.94 -11.65 1.24
N PHE A 77 8.84 -10.69 1.38
CA PHE A 77 8.67 -9.58 2.33
C PHE A 77 8.12 -8.36 1.61
N SER A 78 7.27 -7.61 2.29
CA SER A 78 6.88 -6.26 1.86
C SER A 78 7.93 -5.24 2.30
N LEU A 79 7.93 -4.09 1.64
CA LEU A 79 8.71 -2.94 2.06
C LEU A 79 7.90 -2.08 3.04
N GLY A 80 8.57 -1.52 4.05
CA GLY A 80 7.99 -0.49 4.90
C GLY A 80 7.86 0.82 4.14
N ASN A 81 6.74 1.52 4.33
CA ASN A 81 6.52 2.86 3.81
C ASN A 81 6.85 3.92 4.87
N THR A 82 7.19 5.12 4.41
CA THR A 82 7.37 6.31 5.25
C THR A 82 6.94 7.54 4.47
N TYR A 83 6.37 8.53 5.17
CA TYR A 83 5.86 9.76 4.57
C TYR A 83 6.46 11.01 5.21
N SER A 84 7.27 10.87 6.26
CA SER A 84 7.91 11.97 6.95
C SER A 84 9.42 11.79 7.01
N LYS A 85 10.13 12.90 7.17
CA LYS A 85 11.58 12.87 7.31
C LYS A 85 11.99 12.27 8.66
N GLU A 86 11.17 12.49 9.68
CA GLU A 86 11.37 12.03 11.04
C GLU A 86 11.33 10.49 11.11
N GLU A 87 10.34 9.87 10.47
CA GLU A 87 10.24 8.41 10.37
C GLU A 87 11.46 7.80 9.66
N LEU A 88 11.98 8.48 8.64
CA LEU A 88 13.18 8.04 7.93
C LEU A 88 14.44 8.13 8.81
N ILE A 89 14.53 9.16 9.64
CA ILE A 89 15.62 9.31 10.63
C ILE A 89 15.51 8.21 11.70
N ASP A 90 14.31 7.91 12.17
CA ASP A 90 14.09 6.83 13.14
C ASP A 90 14.44 5.46 12.56
N PHE A 91 14.10 5.23 11.28
CA PHE A 91 14.55 4.05 10.55
C PHE A 91 16.09 3.95 10.51
N ASP A 92 16.78 5.05 10.16
CA ASP A 92 18.25 5.13 10.12
C ASP A 92 18.87 4.84 11.49
N ASN A 93 18.33 5.43 12.55
CA ASN A 93 18.76 5.21 13.93
C ASN A 93 18.56 3.75 14.36
N ARG A 94 17.44 3.13 13.97
CA ARG A 94 17.19 1.71 14.25
C ARG A 94 18.20 0.80 13.58
N ILE A 95 18.55 1.07 12.32
CA ILE A 95 19.55 0.28 11.58
C ILE A 95 20.93 0.43 12.21
N LYS A 96 21.36 1.65 12.55
CA LYS A 96 22.64 1.89 13.26
C LYS A 96 22.70 1.13 14.57
N LYS A 97 21.62 1.16 15.36
CA LYS A 97 21.53 0.41 16.61
C LYS A 97 21.60 -1.11 16.39
N LEU A 98 21.02 -1.64 15.32
CA LEU A 98 21.08 -3.07 15.01
C LEU A 98 22.47 -3.54 14.54
N LEU A 99 23.21 -2.67 13.87
CA LEU A 99 24.54 -2.98 13.35
C LEU A 99 25.66 -2.79 14.39
N HIS A 100 25.37 -2.20 15.55
CA HIS A 100 26.37 -1.80 16.56
C HIS A 100 27.50 -0.92 15.98
N GLU A 101 27.24 -0.22 14.87
CA GLU A 101 28.22 0.60 14.14
C GLU A 101 27.69 2.02 13.92
N GLU A 102 28.52 3.02 14.20
CA GLU A 102 28.20 4.43 13.96
C GLU A 102 28.51 4.88 12.52
N LYS A 103 29.27 4.08 11.75
CA LYS A 103 29.82 4.51 10.45
C LYS A 103 29.18 3.82 9.25
N CYS A 104 28.52 4.67 8.44
CA CYS A 104 28.30 4.58 6.99
C CYS A 104 27.97 3.19 6.40
N TYR A 105 26.71 2.80 6.50
CA TYR A 105 26.14 1.84 5.55
C TYR A 105 25.78 2.55 4.23
N ARG A 106 25.95 1.88 3.09
CA ARG A 106 25.51 2.43 1.79
C ARG A 106 23.99 2.30 1.68
N LYS A 107 23.36 3.39 1.23
CA LYS A 107 21.93 3.40 0.88
C LYS A 107 21.81 3.22 -0.63
N CYS A 108 21.12 2.18 -1.07
CA CYS A 108 20.70 2.04 -2.46
C CYS A 108 19.35 2.74 -2.63
N GLN A 109 19.29 3.75 -3.48
CA GLN A 109 18.05 4.41 -3.86
C GLN A 109 17.69 3.98 -5.28
N ASN A 110 16.53 3.35 -5.42
CA ASN A 110 15.92 3.07 -6.72
C ASN A 110 14.66 3.92 -6.84
N ASP A 111 14.49 4.58 -7.97
CA ASP A 111 13.25 5.28 -8.28
C ASP A 111 12.13 4.25 -8.42
N LYS A 112 11.13 4.32 -7.54
CA LYS A 112 9.95 3.43 -7.57
C LYS A 112 9.17 3.50 -8.90
N ASN A 113 9.40 4.54 -9.71
CA ASN A 113 8.68 4.80 -10.97
C ASN A 113 9.35 4.26 -12.23
N HIS A 114 10.51 3.61 -12.14
CA HIS A 114 11.13 3.00 -13.31
C HIS A 114 10.74 1.52 -13.44
N SER A 115 9.76 1.25 -14.29
CA SER A 115 9.49 -0.06 -14.85
C SER A 115 10.60 -0.47 -15.83
N TYR A 116 11.80 -0.74 -15.31
CA TYR A 116 12.79 -1.47 -16.10
C TYR A 116 12.29 -2.91 -16.26
N GLY A 117 11.73 -3.17 -17.44
CA GLY A 117 11.34 -4.51 -17.88
C GLY A 117 12.53 -5.46 -17.79
N PHE A 118 12.44 -6.43 -16.90
CA PHE A 118 13.38 -7.55 -16.85
C PHE A 118 13.22 -8.38 -18.13
N ARG A 119 14.08 -8.11 -19.11
CA ARG A 119 14.27 -8.97 -20.28
C ARG A 119 15.19 -10.11 -19.87
N TRP A 120 14.60 -11.24 -19.51
CA TRP A 120 15.33 -12.49 -19.35
C TRP A 120 15.93 -12.88 -20.71
N LYS A 121 17.26 -13.00 -20.77
CA LYS A 121 17.94 -13.81 -21.79
C LYS A 121 18.14 -15.21 -21.25
#